data_AF-B7QZZ5-F1
#
_entry.id   AF-B7QZZ5-F1
#
_cell.length_a   1.000
_cell.length_b   1.000
_cell.length_c   1.000
_cell.angle_alpha   90.00
_cell.angle_beta   90.00
_cell.angle_gamma   90.00
#
_symmetry.space_group_name_H-M   'P 1'
#
loop_
_entity.id
_entity.type
_entity.pdbx_description
1 polymer ?
#
loop_
_entity_poly.entity_id
_entity_poly.type
_entity_poly.pdbx_seq_one_letter_code
_entity_poly.pdbx_strand_id
1 'polypeptide(L)'
;MRMALIDGEHYPDVVEWALEKLGNVCCAVFLGGSEKIGSLEEVERRLGVPLYRHDDYLTALAKALAENPGVEEVVDLSDEPVVSYEDRFRIASLCLLHGVAYRGADFVFKPRPLRRTSKPSIAVIGTGKRVGKTAVSGFVARTLKEITRPVVVTMGRGGPEEPEVIDGEKLEITPEFLLRIAESGRHAASDHFEDALTARVTTIGCRRCGGGMAGFPFFDAVEKGVSLAESLPHELIVLEGSGATFPPYRADASIVVVGAKQELSSIANYFGPFRISLADLVVVTMADLVTEEKIEKILGVVEGVNPRAEVHVTAFRPRPLGDVSGKRIGLVMTSKEALESSARHLESLGAEVLHLSGNLSRRKALLEDLKEFRGIDAVAVELKAAAVDVVTRWALERGVEVIYLDNEPVNVDGKNLREAVLRLGRNVLGRRGDDNRR
;
A
#
# COMPACT_ATOMS: atom_id res chain seq x y z
N MET A 1 -3.36 31.45 1.25
CA MET A 1 -3.88 32.06 0.00
C MET A 1 -4.66 31.01 -0.79
N ARG A 2 -5.48 31.40 -1.76
CA ARG A 2 -6.24 30.49 -2.63
C ARG A 2 -5.73 30.50 -4.06
N MET A 3 -5.84 29.37 -4.72
CA MET A 3 -5.69 29.23 -6.17
C MET A 3 -7.04 28.81 -6.75
N ALA A 4 -7.42 29.36 -7.90
CA ALA A 4 -8.66 28.98 -8.58
C ALA A 4 -8.35 28.12 -9.82
N LEU A 5 -9.14 27.08 -10.05
CA LEU A 5 -9.17 26.36 -11.33
C LEU A 5 -10.35 26.87 -12.14
N ILE A 6 -10.10 27.21 -13.40
CA ILE A 6 -11.10 27.83 -14.28
C ILE A 6 -11.12 27.11 -15.63
N ASP A 7 -12.22 27.22 -16.35
CA ASP A 7 -12.41 26.68 -17.69
C ASP A 7 -12.78 27.76 -18.71
N GLY A 8 -12.86 27.36 -19.98
CA GLY A 8 -13.35 28.17 -21.08
C GLY A 8 -14.86 28.06 -21.30
N GLU A 9 -15.59 27.41 -20.38
CA GLU A 9 -17.05 27.30 -20.42
C GLU A 9 -17.74 28.47 -19.72
N HIS A 10 -17.07 29.12 -18.77
CA HIS A 10 -17.59 30.32 -18.15
C HIS A 10 -17.05 31.56 -18.87
N TYR A 11 -17.92 32.55 -19.09
CA TYR A 11 -17.48 33.83 -19.63
C TYR A 11 -16.49 34.50 -18.66
N PRO A 12 -15.50 35.25 -19.16
CA PRO A 12 -14.46 35.85 -18.31
C PRO A 12 -15.00 36.76 -17.20
N ASP A 13 -16.11 37.46 -17.42
CA ASP A 13 -16.79 38.32 -16.44
C ASP A 13 -17.45 37.51 -15.30
N VAL A 14 -17.98 36.32 -15.62
CA VAL A 14 -18.49 35.37 -14.61
C VAL A 14 -17.35 34.83 -13.75
N VAL A 15 -16.21 34.51 -14.35
CA VAL A 15 -15.02 34.03 -13.62
C VAL A 15 -14.47 35.15 -12.73
N GLU A 16 -14.31 36.37 -13.26
CA GLU A 16 -13.89 37.56 -12.49
C GLU A 16 -14.79 37.78 -11.26
N TRP A 17 -16.11 37.79 -11.45
CA TRP A 17 -17.08 37.87 -10.36
C TRP A 17 -16.89 36.76 -9.31
N ALA A 18 -16.64 35.53 -9.74
CA ALA A 18 -16.41 34.41 -8.82
C ALA A 18 -15.09 34.57 -8.04
N LEU A 19 -14.02 35.04 -8.68
CA LEU A 19 -12.73 35.30 -8.02
C LEU A 19 -12.85 36.41 -6.96
N GLU A 20 -13.58 37.49 -7.27
CA GLU A 20 -13.88 38.56 -6.30
C GLU A 20 -14.67 38.04 -5.09
N LYS A 21 -15.68 37.19 -5.32
CA LYS A 21 -16.48 36.58 -4.26
C LYS A 21 -15.68 35.61 -3.40
N LEU A 22 -14.79 34.83 -4.00
CA LEU A 22 -13.89 33.96 -3.26
C LEU A 22 -12.96 34.77 -2.38
N GLY A 23 -12.33 35.81 -2.94
CA GLY A 23 -11.33 36.62 -2.27
C GLY A 23 -10.05 35.85 -1.94
N ASN A 24 -8.96 36.59 -1.71
CA ASN A 24 -7.64 36.02 -1.39
C ASN A 24 -7.12 35.01 -2.44
N VAL A 25 -7.50 35.19 -3.71
CA VAL A 25 -7.03 34.39 -4.83
C VAL A 25 -5.70 34.99 -5.32
N CYS A 26 -4.62 34.22 -5.30
CA CYS A 26 -3.30 34.68 -5.73
C CYS A 26 -3.00 34.37 -7.21
N CYS A 27 -3.64 33.37 -7.78
CA CYS A 27 -3.50 32.98 -9.19
C CYS A 27 -4.63 32.05 -9.64
N ALA A 28 -4.78 31.89 -10.94
CA ALA A 28 -5.70 30.96 -11.57
C ALA A 28 -4.95 29.94 -12.46
N VAL A 29 -5.52 28.75 -12.63
CA VAL A 29 -5.05 27.70 -13.56
C VAL A 29 -6.15 27.43 -14.57
N PHE A 30 -5.83 27.58 -15.86
CA PHE A 30 -6.73 27.29 -16.95
C PHE A 30 -6.72 25.80 -17.28
N LEU A 31 -7.87 25.13 -17.17
CA LEU A 31 -7.99 23.68 -17.36
C LEU A 31 -8.31 23.27 -18.81
N GLY A 32 -8.82 24.21 -19.62
CA GLY A 32 -9.19 23.94 -21.01
C GLY A 32 -10.54 24.55 -21.38
N GLY A 33 -11.01 24.26 -22.60
CA GLY A 33 -12.21 24.86 -23.18
C GLY A 33 -11.91 26.10 -24.02
N SER A 34 -12.79 26.41 -24.96
CA SER A 34 -12.65 27.61 -25.81
C SER A 34 -13.98 28.23 -26.23
N GLU A 35 -15.11 27.64 -25.81
CA GLU A 35 -16.43 28.00 -26.34
C GLU A 35 -16.87 29.40 -25.93
N LYS A 36 -16.59 29.82 -24.69
CA LYS A 36 -17.11 31.08 -24.12
C LYS A 36 -16.03 32.12 -23.81
N ILE A 37 -14.81 31.87 -24.26
CA ILE A 37 -13.68 32.78 -24.10
C ILE A 37 -13.29 33.37 -25.46
N GLY A 38 -12.99 34.67 -25.50
CA GLY A 38 -12.43 35.33 -26.67
C GLY A 38 -10.97 34.92 -26.87
N SER A 39 -10.02 35.82 -26.60
CA SER A 39 -8.60 35.46 -26.52
C SER A 39 -8.18 35.18 -25.07
N LEU A 40 -7.28 34.22 -24.86
CA LEU A 40 -6.73 33.93 -23.53
C LEU A 40 -5.99 35.13 -22.92
N GLU A 41 -5.41 36.00 -23.74
CA GLU A 41 -4.79 37.25 -23.29
C GLU A 41 -5.83 38.22 -22.71
N GLU A 42 -7.05 38.23 -23.25
CA GLU A 42 -8.14 39.01 -22.71
C GLU A 42 -8.65 38.44 -21.39
N VAL A 43 -8.69 37.11 -21.25
CA VAL A 43 -9.00 36.43 -19.99
C VAL A 43 -8.00 36.85 -18.92
N GLU A 44 -6.69 36.72 -19.18
CA GLU A 44 -5.64 37.09 -18.23
C GLU A 44 -5.72 38.56 -17.79
N ARG A 45 -5.94 39.50 -18.72
CA ARG A 45 -6.11 40.91 -18.38
C ARG A 45 -7.32 41.19 -17.49
N ARG A 46 -8.44 40.48 -17.71
CA ARG A 46 -9.68 40.70 -16.95
C ARG A 46 -9.63 40.09 -15.56
N LEU A 47 -9.04 38.91 -15.38
CA LEU A 47 -9.03 38.23 -14.09
C LEU A 47 -8.22 38.95 -13.01
N GLY A 48 -7.28 39.83 -13.40
CA GLY A 48 -6.48 40.62 -12.46
C GLY A 48 -5.51 39.79 -11.60
N VAL A 49 -5.34 38.49 -11.91
CA VAL A 49 -4.43 37.56 -11.25
C VAL A 49 -3.59 36.78 -12.28
N PRO A 50 -2.37 36.34 -11.94
CA PRO A 50 -1.57 35.50 -12.82
C PRO A 50 -2.32 34.24 -13.28
N LEU A 51 -2.24 33.93 -14.58
CA LEU A 51 -2.89 32.77 -15.18
C LEU A 51 -1.87 31.72 -15.63
N TYR A 52 -1.96 30.52 -15.05
CA TYR A 52 -1.14 29.37 -15.44
C TYR A 52 -1.85 28.55 -16.51
N ARG A 53 -1.12 28.17 -17.55
CA ARG A 53 -1.65 27.40 -18.68
C ARG A 53 -0.60 26.44 -19.25
N HIS A 54 -1.08 25.31 -19.76
CA HIS A 54 -0.29 24.30 -20.44
C HIS A 54 -1.25 23.36 -21.19
N ASP A 55 -0.78 22.65 -22.21
CA ASP A 55 -1.59 21.68 -22.97
C ASP A 55 -2.08 20.52 -22.09
N ASP A 56 -1.30 20.21 -21.06
CA ASP A 56 -1.67 19.35 -19.93
C ASP A 56 -1.93 20.19 -18.68
N TYR A 57 -3.19 20.23 -18.24
CA TYR A 57 -3.62 21.02 -17.09
C TYR A 57 -2.94 20.60 -15.78
N LEU A 58 -2.52 19.33 -15.63
CA LEU A 58 -1.80 18.88 -14.42
C LEU A 58 -0.41 19.50 -14.33
N THR A 59 0.28 19.64 -15.47
CA THR A 59 1.55 20.36 -15.54
C THR A 59 1.39 21.84 -15.18
N ALA A 60 0.33 22.50 -15.66
CA ALA A 60 0.03 23.89 -15.28
C ALA A 60 -0.24 24.03 -13.78
N LEU A 61 -1.05 23.14 -13.20
CA LEU A 61 -1.36 23.11 -11.78
C LEU A 61 -0.11 22.83 -10.93
N ALA A 62 0.72 21.86 -11.33
CA ALA A 62 1.96 21.54 -10.62
C ALA A 62 2.91 22.74 -10.58
N LYS A 63 3.07 23.43 -11.71
CA LYS A 63 3.86 24.67 -11.78
C LYS A 63 3.29 25.77 -10.87
N ALA A 64 1.98 25.98 -10.91
CA ALA A 64 1.31 26.98 -10.08
C ALA A 64 1.50 26.69 -8.59
N LEU A 65 1.37 25.43 -8.16
CA LEU A 65 1.59 25.03 -6.76
C LEU A 65 3.05 25.23 -6.33
N ALA A 66 4.01 24.92 -7.21
CA ALA A 66 5.44 25.09 -6.92
C ALA A 66 5.86 26.57 -6.81
N GLU A 67 5.34 27.45 -7.67
CA GLU A 67 5.66 28.88 -7.66
C GLU A 67 4.91 29.66 -6.56
N ASN A 68 3.87 29.07 -5.94
CA ASN A 68 3.05 29.71 -4.92
C ASN A 68 2.93 28.87 -3.62
N PRO A 69 4.03 28.72 -2.84
CA PRO A 69 4.06 27.81 -1.68
C PRO A 69 3.13 28.21 -0.50
N GLY A 70 2.56 29.41 -0.51
CA GLY A 70 1.58 29.87 0.50
C GLY A 70 0.11 29.59 0.14
N VAL A 71 -0.13 28.81 -0.93
CA VAL A 71 -1.48 28.33 -1.27
C VAL A 71 -1.88 27.23 -0.30
N GLU A 72 -3.04 27.38 0.32
CA GLU A 72 -3.58 26.42 1.30
C GLU A 72 -4.81 25.68 0.74
N GLU A 73 -5.44 26.26 -0.28
CA GLU A 73 -6.66 25.74 -0.91
C GLU A 73 -6.65 26.03 -2.41
N VAL A 74 -6.89 24.99 -3.21
CA VAL A 74 -7.25 25.04 -4.63
C VAL A 74 -8.77 24.92 -4.73
N VAL A 75 -9.42 25.91 -5.33
CA VAL A 75 -10.87 25.97 -5.51
C VAL A 75 -11.23 25.67 -6.96
N ASP A 76 -12.07 24.65 -7.16
CA ASP A 76 -12.59 24.27 -8.47
C ASP A 76 -13.79 25.15 -8.84
N LEU A 77 -13.63 25.97 -9.86
CA LEU A 77 -14.71 26.75 -10.48
C LEU A 77 -15.08 26.19 -11.87
N SER A 78 -14.55 25.02 -12.24
CA SER A 78 -14.77 24.42 -13.56
C SER A 78 -15.96 23.46 -13.59
N ASP A 79 -16.47 23.21 -14.80
CA ASP A 79 -17.63 22.35 -15.05
C ASP A 79 -17.43 21.38 -16.23
N GLU A 80 -18.40 20.47 -16.40
CA GLU A 80 -18.47 19.60 -17.57
C GLU A 80 -18.73 20.44 -18.84
N PRO A 81 -18.14 20.09 -20.01
CA PRO A 81 -17.39 18.85 -20.27
C PRO A 81 -15.87 18.96 -20.08
N VAL A 82 -15.35 20.11 -19.60
CA VAL A 82 -13.89 20.34 -19.54
C VAL A 82 -13.21 19.46 -18.48
N VAL A 83 -13.88 19.26 -17.34
CA VAL A 83 -13.32 18.47 -16.23
C VAL A 83 -14.27 17.35 -15.84
N SER A 84 -13.84 16.11 -16.07
CA SER A 84 -14.59 14.92 -15.63
C SER A 84 -14.39 14.63 -14.14
N TYR A 85 -15.19 13.71 -13.58
CA TYR A 85 -14.96 13.21 -12.23
C TYR A 85 -13.56 12.61 -12.04
N GLU A 86 -13.04 11.92 -13.06
CA GLU A 86 -11.70 11.30 -12.99
C GLU A 86 -10.61 12.38 -12.96
N ASP A 87 -10.78 13.47 -13.70
CA ASP A 87 -9.89 14.62 -13.68
C ASP A 87 -9.88 15.30 -12.32
N ARG A 88 -11.06 15.48 -11.69
CA ARG A 88 -11.16 15.99 -10.31
C ARG A 88 -10.37 15.13 -9.32
N PHE A 89 -10.35 13.80 -9.47
CA PHE A 89 -9.52 12.94 -8.63
C PHE A 89 -8.01 13.06 -8.93
N ARG A 90 -7.61 13.30 -10.18
CA ARG A 90 -6.21 13.58 -10.54
C ARG A 90 -5.74 14.91 -9.96
N ILE A 91 -6.56 15.95 -10.07
CA ILE A 91 -6.34 17.26 -9.44
C ILE A 91 -6.24 17.12 -7.93
N ALA A 92 -7.20 16.42 -7.30
CA ALA A 92 -7.17 16.13 -5.87
C ALA A 92 -5.87 15.42 -5.47
N SER A 93 -5.44 14.42 -6.23
CA SER A 93 -4.20 13.68 -5.98
C SER A 93 -3.00 14.62 -5.97
N LEU A 94 -2.87 15.50 -6.97
CA LEU A 94 -1.76 16.46 -7.06
C LEU A 94 -1.78 17.48 -5.92
N CYS A 95 -2.96 18.01 -5.55
CA CYS A 95 -3.11 18.94 -4.44
C CYS A 95 -2.71 18.28 -3.10
N LEU A 96 -3.16 17.05 -2.86
CA LEU A 96 -2.83 16.30 -1.64
C LEU A 96 -1.33 15.98 -1.53
N LEU A 97 -0.63 15.73 -2.64
CA LEU A 97 0.83 15.54 -2.66
C LEU A 97 1.57 16.81 -2.21
N HIS A 98 1.05 17.98 -2.56
CA HIS A 98 1.57 19.28 -2.14
C HIS A 98 1.09 19.71 -0.75
N GLY A 99 0.25 18.91 -0.09
CA GLY A 99 -0.32 19.27 1.22
C GLY A 99 -1.33 20.42 1.14
N VAL A 100 -2.00 20.58 -0.01
CA VAL A 100 -2.99 21.63 -0.28
C VAL A 100 -4.39 21.03 -0.34
N ALA A 101 -5.38 21.71 0.24
CA ALA A 101 -6.78 21.28 0.16
C ALA A 101 -7.33 21.53 -1.26
N TYR A 102 -8.18 20.63 -1.74
CA TYR A 102 -8.90 20.80 -3.01
C TYR A 102 -10.40 20.82 -2.74
N ARG A 103 -11.08 21.88 -3.16
CA ARG A 103 -12.50 22.13 -2.87
C ARG A 103 -13.26 22.42 -4.15
N GLY A 104 -14.32 21.65 -4.40
CA GLY A 104 -15.37 22.01 -5.35
C GLY A 104 -16.59 22.60 -4.64
N ALA A 105 -17.71 22.70 -5.36
CA ALA A 105 -18.94 23.27 -4.82
C ALA A 105 -19.56 22.43 -3.67
N ASP A 106 -19.50 21.10 -3.77
CA ASP A 106 -20.14 20.15 -2.86
C ASP A 106 -19.17 19.10 -2.28
N PHE A 107 -17.86 19.25 -2.53
CA PHE A 107 -16.83 18.34 -2.02
C PHE A 107 -15.58 19.07 -1.52
N VAL A 108 -14.88 18.47 -0.56
CA VAL A 108 -13.56 18.92 -0.10
C VAL A 108 -12.65 17.73 0.17
N PHE A 109 -11.49 17.71 -0.47
CA PHE A 109 -10.39 16.81 -0.15
C PHE A 109 -9.34 17.56 0.66
N LYS A 110 -9.16 17.14 1.92
CA LYS A 110 -8.19 17.76 2.83
C LYS A 110 -6.98 16.84 3.04
N PRO A 111 -5.75 17.35 2.91
CA PRO A 111 -4.56 16.61 3.31
C PRO A 111 -4.55 16.47 4.83
N ARG A 112 -4.11 15.31 5.33
CA ARG A 112 -3.80 15.14 6.74
C ARG A 112 -2.32 15.46 6.94
N PRO A 113 -1.94 16.31 7.90
CA PRO A 113 -0.53 16.54 8.22
C PRO A 113 0.17 15.21 8.47
N LEU A 114 1.24 14.97 7.71
CA LEU A 114 2.05 13.78 7.84
C LEU A 114 3.14 14.02 8.88
N ARG A 115 3.23 13.14 9.86
CA ARG A 115 4.32 13.15 10.85
C ARG A 115 5.59 12.55 10.23
N ARG A 116 6.74 12.85 10.82
CA ARG A 116 8.00 12.17 10.49
C ARG A 116 8.45 11.34 11.67
N THR A 117 9.13 10.25 11.40
CA THR A 117 9.79 9.44 12.41
C THR A 117 11.12 10.07 12.83
N SER A 118 11.51 9.89 14.09
CA SER A 118 12.83 10.22 14.61
C SER A 118 13.90 9.19 14.24
N LYS A 119 13.53 8.09 13.56
CA LYS A 119 14.44 7.10 12.94
C LYS A 119 14.25 6.99 11.43
N PRO A 120 15.25 6.51 10.66
CA PRO A 120 15.05 6.17 9.25
C PRO A 120 13.82 5.28 9.05
N SER A 121 13.04 5.53 8.00
CA SER A 121 11.77 4.84 7.78
C SER A 121 11.47 4.52 6.32
N ILE A 122 10.85 3.36 6.09
CA ILE A 122 10.34 2.93 4.79
C ILE A 122 8.87 2.59 4.94
N ALA A 123 8.00 3.21 4.14
CA ALA A 123 6.58 2.84 4.11
C ALA A 123 6.34 1.69 3.12
N VAL A 124 5.53 0.71 3.50
CA VAL A 124 5.00 -0.33 2.60
C VAL A 124 3.49 -0.16 2.53
N ILE A 125 3.03 0.46 1.45
CA ILE A 125 1.62 0.78 1.22
C ILE A 125 1.11 0.06 -0.01
N GLY A 126 -0.18 0.16 -0.31
CA GLY A 126 -0.71 -0.47 -1.50
C GLY A 126 -1.96 0.20 -2.01
N THR A 127 -2.26 -0.05 -3.28
CA THR A 127 -3.36 0.60 -3.99
C THR A 127 -4.73 0.02 -3.63
N GLY A 128 -4.77 -1.11 -2.92
CA GLY A 128 -6.01 -1.84 -2.66
C GLY A 128 -5.94 -2.83 -1.50
N LYS A 129 -7.06 -3.55 -1.32
CA LYS A 129 -7.13 -4.70 -0.43
C LYS A 129 -6.64 -5.94 -1.17
N ARG A 130 -5.97 -6.87 -0.45
CA ARG A 130 -5.46 -8.15 -1.00
C ARG A 130 -4.47 -8.00 -2.17
N VAL A 131 -3.68 -6.93 -2.16
CA VAL A 131 -2.60 -6.70 -3.14
C VAL A 131 -1.28 -7.36 -2.74
N GLY A 132 -1.25 -8.13 -1.65
CA GLY A 132 -0.02 -8.78 -1.17
C GLY A 132 0.93 -7.89 -0.33
N LYS A 133 0.44 -6.79 0.27
CA LYS A 133 1.29 -5.89 1.06
C LYS A 133 2.06 -6.56 2.19
N THR A 134 1.39 -7.36 3.02
CA THR A 134 2.01 -7.99 4.20
C THR A 134 3.12 -8.95 3.78
N ALA A 135 2.89 -9.73 2.71
CA ALA A 135 3.93 -10.54 2.08
C ALA A 135 5.15 -9.71 1.60
N VAL A 136 4.91 -8.58 0.93
CA VAL A 136 5.98 -7.66 0.51
C VAL A 136 6.65 -6.99 1.73
N SER A 137 5.89 -6.65 2.77
CA SER A 137 6.39 -6.04 4.01
C SER A 137 7.32 -6.99 4.75
N GLY A 138 6.91 -8.25 4.93
CA GLY A 138 7.73 -9.31 5.49
C GLY A 138 9.00 -9.57 4.67
N PHE A 139 8.89 -9.62 3.34
CA PHE A 139 10.04 -9.70 2.44
C PHE A 139 11.01 -8.53 2.63
N VAL A 140 10.50 -7.31 2.67
CA VAL A 140 11.30 -6.08 2.85
C VAL A 140 12.01 -6.11 4.20
N ALA A 141 11.26 -6.37 5.28
CA ALA A 141 11.82 -6.41 6.62
C ALA A 141 12.90 -7.49 6.76
N ARG A 142 12.65 -8.70 6.24
CA ARG A 142 13.62 -9.80 6.24
C ARG A 142 14.88 -9.46 5.43
N THR A 143 14.72 -8.85 4.25
CA THR A 143 15.83 -8.44 3.40
C THR A 143 16.68 -7.36 4.08
N LEU A 144 16.04 -6.37 4.73
CA LEU A 144 16.74 -5.28 5.40
C LEU A 144 17.54 -5.74 6.64
N LYS A 145 17.24 -6.91 7.23
CA LYS A 145 18.04 -7.50 8.31
C LYS A 145 19.51 -7.70 7.95
N GLU A 146 19.83 -7.78 6.66
CA GLU A 146 21.20 -7.96 6.19
C GLU A 146 22.08 -6.72 6.39
N ILE A 147 21.47 -5.54 6.54
CA ILE A 147 22.18 -4.25 6.60
C ILE A 147 21.80 -3.39 7.80
N THR A 148 20.74 -3.74 8.54
CA THR A 148 20.26 -2.99 9.70
C THR A 148 19.37 -3.87 10.58
N ARG A 149 18.89 -3.32 11.70
CA ARG A 149 17.90 -3.97 12.58
C ARG A 149 16.52 -3.32 12.43
N PRO A 150 15.66 -3.79 11.51
CA PRO A 150 14.35 -3.19 11.27
C PRO A 150 13.32 -3.57 12.36
N VAL A 151 12.33 -2.70 12.55
CA VAL A 151 11.09 -2.97 13.28
C VAL A 151 9.89 -2.64 12.39
N VAL A 152 8.90 -3.52 12.34
CA VAL A 152 7.67 -3.26 11.58
C VAL A 152 6.64 -2.63 12.49
N VAL A 153 6.07 -1.50 12.09
CA VAL A 153 4.89 -0.90 12.73
C VAL A 153 3.73 -1.03 11.74
N THR A 154 2.78 -1.90 12.07
CA THR A 154 1.63 -2.21 11.21
C THR A 154 0.32 -1.80 11.89
N MET A 155 -0.74 -1.60 11.11
CA MET A 155 -2.06 -1.22 11.63
C MET A 155 -3.17 -2.08 11.06
N GLY A 156 -3.91 -2.80 11.91
CA GLY A 156 -5.01 -3.66 11.49
C GLY A 156 -6.39 -3.05 11.71
N ARG A 157 -7.40 -3.55 10.98
CA ARG A 157 -8.82 -3.29 11.29
C ARG A 157 -9.26 -4.03 12.56
N GLY A 158 -8.60 -5.15 12.86
CA GLY A 158 -8.73 -5.91 14.10
C GLY A 158 -7.46 -5.86 14.94
N GLY A 159 -6.69 -4.77 14.83
CA GLY A 159 -5.48 -4.59 15.62
C GLY A 159 -5.77 -4.35 17.10
N PRO A 160 -4.75 -4.42 17.97
CA PRO A 160 -4.89 -4.34 19.42
C PRO A 160 -5.28 -2.93 19.89
N GLU A 161 -5.82 -2.87 21.11
CA GLU A 161 -6.25 -1.62 21.74
C GLU A 161 -5.10 -0.62 21.91
N GLU A 162 -4.07 -1.08 22.61
CA GLU A 162 -2.79 -0.40 22.72
C GLU A 162 -1.75 -1.11 21.83
N PRO A 163 -0.71 -0.42 21.35
CA PRO A 163 0.31 -1.04 20.52
C PRO A 163 0.89 -2.29 21.18
N GLU A 164 0.88 -3.41 20.46
CA GLU A 164 1.39 -4.69 20.94
C GLU A 164 2.73 -4.99 20.28
N VAL A 165 3.76 -5.25 21.08
CA VAL A 165 5.08 -5.65 20.58
C VAL A 165 5.20 -7.17 20.55
N ILE A 166 5.67 -7.70 19.43
CA ILE A 166 6.12 -9.09 19.30
C ILE A 166 7.59 -9.07 18.90
N ASP A 167 8.47 -9.57 19.77
CA ASP A 167 9.88 -9.76 19.45
C ASP A 167 10.04 -11.05 18.64
N GLY A 168 9.83 -10.99 17.31
CA GLY A 168 9.89 -12.15 16.42
C GLY A 168 11.28 -12.78 16.28
N GLU A 169 12.35 -12.14 16.81
CA GLU A 169 13.68 -12.75 16.87
C GLU A 169 13.80 -13.71 18.04
N LYS A 170 13.24 -13.34 19.20
CA LYS A 170 13.34 -14.11 20.44
C LYS A 170 12.16 -15.04 20.69
N LEU A 171 10.96 -14.60 20.34
CA LEU A 171 9.76 -15.39 20.53
C LEU A 171 9.69 -16.48 19.47
N GLU A 172 9.60 -17.72 19.92
CA GLU A 172 9.24 -18.83 19.06
C GLU A 172 7.73 -18.86 18.87
N ILE A 173 7.29 -18.52 17.65
CA ILE A 173 5.86 -18.49 17.29
C ILE A 173 5.49 -19.87 16.76
N THR A 174 5.10 -20.77 17.66
CA THR A 174 4.67 -22.14 17.31
C THR A 174 3.18 -22.20 16.97
N PRO A 175 2.71 -23.26 16.29
CA PRO A 175 1.28 -23.48 16.06
C PRO A 175 0.46 -23.53 17.36
N GLU A 176 0.97 -24.15 18.42
CA GLU A 176 0.32 -24.20 19.73
C GLU A 176 0.24 -22.81 20.38
N PHE A 177 1.30 -22.01 20.23
CA PHE A 177 1.30 -20.64 20.72
C PHE A 177 0.20 -19.81 20.04
N LEU A 178 0.12 -19.85 18.70
CA LEU A 178 -0.93 -19.13 17.95
C LEU A 178 -2.33 -19.62 18.31
N LEU A 179 -2.52 -20.93 18.48
CA LEU A 179 -3.80 -21.49 18.90
C LEU A 179 -4.22 -21.00 20.29
N ARG A 180 -3.29 -20.96 21.27
CA ARG A 180 -3.58 -20.39 22.60
C ARG A 180 -3.97 -18.92 22.54
N ILE A 181 -3.32 -18.12 21.69
CA ILE A 181 -3.70 -16.71 21.49
C ILE A 181 -5.13 -16.62 20.93
N ALA A 182 -5.49 -17.46 19.96
CA ALA A 182 -6.83 -17.49 19.40
C ALA A 182 -7.89 -17.88 20.45
N GLU A 183 -7.58 -18.85 21.32
CA GLU A 183 -8.47 -19.32 22.39
C GLU A 183 -8.68 -18.27 23.49
N SER A 184 -7.74 -17.35 23.68
CA SER A 184 -7.91 -16.19 24.56
C SER A 184 -8.82 -15.10 24.00
N GLY A 185 -9.44 -15.33 22.83
CA GLY A 185 -10.31 -14.36 22.15
C GLY A 185 -9.55 -13.27 21.39
N ARG A 186 -8.22 -13.39 21.30
CA ARG A 186 -7.34 -12.44 20.62
C ARG A 186 -7.13 -12.84 19.16
N HIS A 187 -6.80 -11.89 18.30
CA HIS A 187 -6.60 -12.17 16.89
C HIS A 187 -5.19 -12.72 16.61
N ALA A 188 -5.03 -14.04 16.69
CA ALA A 188 -3.73 -14.74 16.50
C ALA A 188 -3.16 -14.74 15.06
N ALA A 189 -3.79 -14.04 14.13
CA ALA A 189 -3.38 -13.99 12.72
C ALA A 189 -3.58 -12.57 12.16
N SER A 190 -3.36 -11.57 13.02
CA SER A 190 -3.23 -10.18 12.59
C SER A 190 -1.85 -9.95 11.98
N ASP A 191 -1.76 -8.88 11.18
CA ASP A 191 -0.59 -8.54 10.38
C ASP A 191 0.72 -8.58 11.21
N HIS A 192 0.74 -8.09 12.45
CA HIS A 192 1.95 -8.10 13.29
C HIS A 192 2.42 -9.50 13.73
N PHE A 193 1.52 -10.47 13.91
CA PHE A 193 1.90 -11.87 14.13
C PHE A 193 2.42 -12.49 12.82
N GLU A 194 1.80 -12.16 11.68
CA GLU A 194 2.22 -12.62 10.35
C GLU A 194 3.62 -12.13 10.01
N ASP A 195 3.91 -10.84 10.20
CA ASP A 195 5.23 -10.25 9.99
C ASP A 195 6.27 -10.85 10.94
N ALA A 196 5.94 -11.01 12.23
CA ALA A 196 6.88 -11.55 13.22
C ALA A 196 7.25 -13.01 12.90
N LEU A 197 6.26 -13.80 12.46
CA LEU A 197 6.45 -15.19 12.08
C LEU A 197 7.28 -15.32 10.79
N THR A 198 6.91 -14.56 9.74
CA THR A 198 7.47 -14.71 8.39
C THR A 198 8.82 -14.01 8.20
N ALA A 199 9.01 -12.84 8.79
CA ALA A 199 10.22 -12.04 8.66
C ALA A 199 11.20 -12.22 9.82
N ARG A 200 10.77 -12.80 10.95
CA ARG A 200 11.58 -12.98 12.16
C ARG A 200 12.21 -11.65 12.61
N VAL A 201 11.40 -10.60 12.69
CA VAL A 201 11.77 -9.25 13.17
C VAL A 201 10.85 -8.84 14.31
N THR A 202 11.22 -7.81 15.05
CA THR A 202 10.29 -7.18 15.99
C THR A 202 9.18 -6.47 15.24
N THR A 203 7.94 -6.68 15.68
CA THR A 203 6.75 -6.07 15.07
C THR A 203 5.91 -5.40 16.14
N ILE A 204 5.22 -4.32 15.75
CA ILE A 204 4.32 -3.55 16.61
C ILE A 204 2.97 -3.47 15.91
N GLY A 205 2.00 -4.19 16.45
CA GLY A 205 0.62 -4.17 15.99
C GLY A 205 -0.12 -2.97 16.54
N CYS A 206 -0.75 -2.18 15.67
CA CYS A 206 -1.64 -1.07 16.02
C CYS A 206 -3.04 -1.32 15.43
N ARG A 207 -4.02 -0.53 15.85
CA ARG A 207 -5.37 -0.52 15.26
C ARG A 207 -5.65 0.74 14.48
N ARG A 208 -6.63 0.65 13.58
CA ARG A 208 -7.22 1.79 12.88
C ARG A 208 -8.70 1.56 12.57
N CYS A 209 -9.46 2.64 12.46
CA CYS A 209 -10.87 2.65 12.08
C CYS A 209 -11.17 3.77 11.08
N GLY A 210 -12.08 3.50 10.14
CA GLY A 210 -12.34 4.39 9.00
C GLY A 210 -11.23 4.35 7.93
N GLY A 211 -11.55 4.75 6.72
CA GLY A 211 -10.60 4.89 5.62
C GLY A 211 -11.10 5.90 4.61
N GLY A 212 -10.35 6.97 4.40
CA GLY A 212 -10.63 7.98 3.40
C GLY A 212 -10.23 7.52 2.00
N MET A 213 -10.79 8.19 0.98
CA MET A 213 -10.56 7.86 -0.43
C MET A 213 -9.07 7.88 -0.81
N ALA A 214 -8.33 8.89 -0.35
CA ALA A 214 -6.90 9.02 -0.56
C ALA A 214 -6.05 8.02 0.24
N GLY A 215 -6.59 7.37 1.29
CA GLY A 215 -5.87 6.37 2.08
C GLY A 215 -5.56 6.74 3.53
N PHE A 216 -6.08 7.86 4.03
CA PHE A 216 -5.92 8.23 5.45
C PHE A 216 -6.91 7.47 6.36
N PRO A 217 -6.48 6.97 7.54
CA PRO A 217 -7.42 6.49 8.55
C PRO A 217 -8.12 7.67 9.25
N PHE A 218 -9.34 7.44 9.74
CA PHE A 218 -10.06 8.46 10.53
C PHE A 218 -9.59 8.43 11.99
N PHE A 219 -9.51 7.23 12.57
CA PHE A 219 -8.90 6.97 13.86
C PHE A 219 -7.80 5.92 13.72
N ASP A 220 -6.71 6.08 14.46
CA ASP A 220 -5.60 5.13 14.47
C ASP A 220 -4.80 5.22 15.79
N ALA A 221 -4.05 4.16 16.10
CA ALA A 221 -3.12 4.10 17.22
C ALA A 221 -1.65 4.10 16.75
N VAL A 222 -1.40 4.49 15.49
CA VAL A 222 -0.07 4.35 14.86
C VAL A 222 0.95 5.27 15.52
N GLU A 223 0.54 6.47 15.95
CA GLU A 223 1.44 7.39 16.64
C GLU A 223 2.06 6.79 17.90
N LYS A 224 1.27 6.09 18.70
CA LYS A 224 1.77 5.37 19.88
C LYS A 224 2.72 4.25 19.48
N GLY A 225 2.40 3.50 18.41
CA GLY A 225 3.25 2.42 17.90
C GLY A 225 4.59 2.90 17.36
N VAL A 226 4.61 4.03 16.64
CA VAL A 226 5.85 4.67 16.17
C VAL A 226 6.68 5.16 17.35
N SER A 227 6.07 5.83 18.33
CA SER A 227 6.78 6.28 19.54
C SER A 227 7.45 5.12 20.27
N LEU A 228 6.75 3.97 20.35
CA LEU A 228 7.31 2.75 20.91
C LEU A 228 8.47 2.21 20.08
N ALA A 229 8.33 2.13 18.74
CA ALA A 229 9.42 1.72 17.84
C ALA A 229 10.67 2.62 17.98
N GLU A 230 10.48 3.91 18.20
CA GLU A 230 11.55 4.88 18.40
C GLU A 230 12.29 4.67 19.74
N SER A 231 11.58 4.21 20.78
CA SER A 231 12.19 3.88 22.08
C SER A 231 12.99 2.57 22.10
N LEU A 232 12.73 1.64 21.17
CA LEU A 232 13.37 0.33 21.10
C LEU A 232 14.75 0.39 20.39
N PRO A 233 15.66 -0.57 20.60
CA PRO A 233 17.00 -0.59 19.98
C PRO A 233 16.98 -1.12 18.52
N HIS A 234 16.09 -0.54 17.70
CA HIS A 234 16.00 -0.77 16.26
C HIS A 234 16.42 0.49 15.50
N GLU A 235 16.97 0.30 14.30
CA GLU A 235 17.64 1.36 13.53
C GLU A 235 16.80 1.87 12.35
N LEU A 236 15.79 1.10 11.93
CA LEU A 236 14.91 1.44 10.82
C LEU A 236 13.47 1.01 11.11
N ILE A 237 12.50 1.87 10.81
CA ILE A 237 11.07 1.61 10.97
C ILE A 237 10.44 1.27 9.62
N VAL A 238 9.85 0.09 9.49
CA VAL A 238 8.99 -0.26 8.36
C VAL A 238 7.54 0.06 8.72
N LEU A 239 6.93 1.00 8.02
CA LEU A 239 5.56 1.46 8.25
C LEU A 239 4.60 0.72 7.29
N GLU A 240 3.86 -0.27 7.80
CA GLU A 240 2.93 -1.06 6.99
C GLU A 240 1.49 -0.51 7.01
N GLY A 241 0.90 -0.37 5.83
CA GLY A 241 -0.51 -0.02 5.66
C GLY A 241 -1.48 -1.21 5.73
N SER A 242 -2.79 -0.92 5.80
CA SER A 242 -3.86 -1.93 5.81
C SER A 242 -4.95 -1.66 4.78
N GLY A 243 -5.14 -2.63 3.87
CA GLY A 243 -5.85 -2.38 2.61
C GLY A 243 -5.16 -1.25 1.83
N ALA A 244 -5.95 -0.27 1.39
CA ALA A 244 -5.47 0.95 0.73
C ALA A 244 -5.21 2.12 1.71
N THR A 245 -5.35 1.87 3.01
CA THR A 245 -5.10 2.85 4.07
C THR A 245 -3.64 2.77 4.49
N PHE A 246 -2.93 3.89 4.56
CA PHE A 246 -1.51 3.94 4.94
C PHE A 246 -1.28 4.72 6.25
N PRO A 247 -0.18 4.43 6.98
CA PRO A 247 0.19 5.17 8.17
C PRO A 247 0.33 6.68 7.88
N PRO A 248 -0.25 7.60 8.67
CA PRO A 248 -0.20 9.06 8.41
C PRO A 248 1.19 9.65 8.72
N TYR A 249 2.23 9.10 8.10
CA TYR A 249 3.62 9.44 8.24
C TYR A 249 4.25 9.66 6.86
N ARG A 250 5.13 10.65 6.76
CA ARG A 250 6.01 10.85 5.62
C ARG A 250 7.29 10.06 5.90
N ALA A 251 7.36 8.85 5.35
CA ALA A 251 8.55 8.03 5.40
C ALA A 251 9.69 8.60 4.54
N ASP A 252 10.92 8.16 4.78
CA ASP A 252 12.10 8.58 4.00
C ASP A 252 12.14 7.95 2.61
N ALA A 253 11.45 6.81 2.45
CA ALA A 253 11.13 6.18 1.17
C ALA A 253 9.81 5.39 1.26
N SER A 254 9.17 5.13 0.11
CA SER A 254 7.94 4.33 0.04
C SER A 254 7.98 3.25 -1.04
N ILE A 255 7.52 2.07 -0.66
CA ILE A 255 7.25 0.93 -1.53
C ILE A 255 5.72 0.83 -1.69
N VAL A 256 5.24 0.88 -2.93
CA VAL A 256 3.82 0.79 -3.26
C VAL A 256 3.51 -0.53 -3.93
N VAL A 257 2.65 -1.31 -3.31
CA VAL A 257 2.24 -2.63 -3.80
C VAL A 257 0.96 -2.50 -4.63
N VAL A 258 1.03 -2.95 -5.88
CA VAL A 258 -0.07 -2.97 -6.85
C VAL A 258 -0.42 -4.43 -7.13
N GLY A 259 -1.68 -4.83 -6.93
CA GLY A 259 -2.10 -6.18 -7.24
C GLY A 259 -2.54 -6.29 -8.70
N ALA A 260 -1.91 -7.16 -9.48
CA ALA A 260 -2.25 -7.33 -10.90
C ALA A 260 -3.71 -7.74 -11.15
N LYS A 261 -4.34 -8.40 -10.15
CA LYS A 261 -5.77 -8.77 -10.19
C LYS A 261 -6.73 -7.60 -9.99
N GLN A 262 -6.28 -6.43 -9.55
CA GLN A 262 -7.16 -5.27 -9.39
C GLN A 262 -7.77 -4.83 -10.72
N GLU A 263 -8.92 -4.16 -10.64
CA GLU A 263 -9.50 -3.47 -11.79
C GLU A 263 -8.55 -2.35 -12.23
N LEU A 264 -8.29 -2.27 -13.54
CA LEU A 264 -7.34 -1.29 -14.08
C LEU A 264 -7.76 0.14 -13.74
N SER A 265 -9.06 0.44 -13.77
CA SER A 265 -9.61 1.75 -13.38
C SER A 265 -9.29 2.12 -11.92
N SER A 266 -9.22 1.15 -11.01
CA SER A 266 -8.85 1.41 -9.61
C SER A 266 -7.37 1.78 -9.43
N ILE A 267 -6.53 1.43 -10.41
CA ILE A 267 -5.09 1.76 -10.45
C ILE A 267 -4.88 3.08 -11.19
N ALA A 268 -5.54 3.25 -12.34
CA ALA A 268 -5.38 4.38 -13.25
C ALA A 268 -6.14 5.65 -12.84
N ASN A 269 -7.29 5.49 -12.18
CA ASN A 269 -8.20 6.58 -11.84
C ASN A 269 -8.36 6.72 -10.31
N TYR A 270 -9.23 7.63 -9.90
CA TYR A 270 -9.48 7.93 -8.49
C TYR A 270 -8.17 8.28 -7.75
N PHE A 271 -7.93 7.70 -6.57
CA PHE A 271 -6.68 7.89 -5.82
C PHE A 271 -5.65 6.75 -6.02
N GLY A 272 -5.80 5.95 -7.09
CA GLY A 272 -4.72 5.07 -7.54
C GLY A 272 -3.45 5.87 -7.88
N PRO A 273 -3.55 6.92 -8.73
CA PRO A 273 -2.43 7.78 -9.07
C PRO A 273 -1.77 8.46 -7.86
N PHE A 274 -2.55 8.93 -6.88
CA PHE A 274 -2.00 9.50 -5.65
C PHE A 274 -1.05 8.54 -4.94
N ARG A 275 -1.44 7.27 -4.78
CA ARG A 275 -0.60 6.28 -4.10
C ARG A 275 0.63 5.93 -4.90
N ILE A 276 0.51 5.77 -6.22
CA ILE A 276 1.65 5.49 -7.11
C ILE A 276 2.65 6.66 -7.11
N SER A 277 2.16 7.90 -7.03
CA SER A 277 3.00 9.10 -6.95
C SER A 277 3.86 9.18 -5.68
N LEU A 278 3.50 8.43 -4.62
CA LEU A 278 4.29 8.36 -3.40
C LEU A 278 5.48 7.38 -3.51
N ALA A 279 5.52 6.54 -4.55
CA ALA A 279 6.46 5.43 -4.66
C ALA A 279 7.89 5.89 -5.03
N ASP A 280 8.88 5.36 -4.31
CA ASP A 280 10.24 5.18 -4.84
C ASP A 280 10.36 3.83 -5.58
N LEU A 281 9.61 2.83 -5.10
CA LEU A 281 9.56 1.47 -5.64
C LEU A 281 8.11 1.02 -5.79
N VAL A 282 7.74 0.47 -6.95
CA VAL A 282 6.44 -0.17 -7.19
C VAL A 282 6.65 -1.67 -7.34
N VAL A 283 5.87 -2.46 -6.60
CA VAL A 283 5.87 -3.93 -6.71
C VAL A 283 4.50 -4.36 -7.23
N VAL A 284 4.45 -4.79 -8.48
CA VAL A 284 3.26 -5.39 -9.10
C VAL A 284 3.24 -6.87 -8.73
N THR A 285 2.28 -7.31 -7.93
CA THR A 285 2.19 -8.69 -7.42
C THR A 285 1.14 -9.51 -8.17
N MET A 286 1.22 -10.83 -8.05
CA MET A 286 0.25 -11.79 -8.65
C MET A 286 0.21 -11.70 -10.18
N ALA A 287 1.33 -11.35 -10.80
CA ALA A 287 1.37 -11.12 -12.25
C ALA A 287 1.10 -12.39 -13.07
N ASP A 288 1.45 -13.56 -12.53
CA ASP A 288 1.21 -14.88 -13.14
C ASP A 288 -0.27 -15.32 -13.10
N LEU A 289 -1.15 -14.52 -12.51
CA LEU A 289 -2.59 -14.79 -12.46
C LEU A 289 -3.40 -13.92 -13.45
N VAL A 290 -2.74 -13.15 -14.31
CA VAL A 290 -3.37 -12.29 -15.32
C VAL A 290 -2.65 -12.37 -16.67
N THR A 291 -3.23 -11.78 -17.70
CA THR A 291 -2.63 -11.72 -19.03
C THR A 291 -1.46 -10.73 -19.09
N GLU A 292 -0.50 -10.97 -19.97
CA GLU A 292 0.61 -10.05 -20.24
C GLU A 292 0.11 -8.65 -20.64
N GLU A 293 -0.91 -8.57 -21.50
CA GLU A 293 -1.56 -7.30 -21.89
C GLU A 293 -2.05 -6.50 -20.68
N LYS A 294 -2.59 -7.18 -19.65
CA LYS A 294 -3.03 -6.48 -18.43
C LYS A 294 -1.84 -5.94 -17.64
N ILE A 295 -0.73 -6.68 -17.59
CA ILE A 295 0.51 -6.21 -16.96
C ILE A 295 1.05 -4.99 -17.70
N GLU A 296 1.13 -5.02 -19.02
CA GLU A 296 1.57 -3.89 -19.84
C GLU A 296 0.74 -2.62 -19.57
N LYS A 297 -0.59 -2.76 -19.49
CA LYS A 297 -1.47 -1.64 -19.13
C LYS A 297 -1.20 -1.09 -17.73
N ILE A 298 -0.95 -1.97 -16.74
CA ILE A 298 -0.59 -1.53 -15.38
C ILE A 298 0.75 -0.80 -15.40
N LEU A 299 1.75 -1.31 -16.12
CA LEU A 299 3.06 -0.67 -16.24
C LEU A 299 2.95 0.71 -16.91
N GLY A 300 2.18 0.83 -17.99
CA GLY A 300 1.94 2.12 -18.65
C GLY A 300 1.25 3.15 -17.73
N VAL A 301 0.33 2.70 -16.87
CA VAL A 301 -0.28 3.56 -15.84
C VAL A 301 0.77 4.01 -14.81
N VAL A 302 1.60 3.09 -14.33
CA VAL A 302 2.63 3.42 -13.33
C VAL A 302 3.65 4.40 -13.91
N GLU A 303 4.12 4.17 -15.14
CA GLU A 303 5.06 5.04 -15.84
C GLU A 303 4.45 6.43 -16.10
N GLY A 304 3.20 6.50 -16.53
CA GLY A 304 2.50 7.76 -16.77
C GLY A 304 2.27 8.58 -15.50
N VAL A 305 2.03 7.92 -14.36
CA VAL A 305 1.82 8.61 -13.07
C VAL A 305 3.14 8.97 -12.38
N ASN A 306 4.09 8.06 -12.35
CA ASN A 306 5.36 8.22 -11.65
C ASN A 306 6.52 7.57 -12.43
N PRO A 307 7.08 8.28 -13.43
CA PRO A 307 8.18 7.76 -14.25
C PRO A 307 9.50 7.61 -13.47
N ARG A 308 9.57 8.10 -12.23
CA ARG A 308 10.76 7.99 -11.38
C ARG A 308 10.77 6.73 -10.54
N ALA A 309 9.62 6.08 -10.35
CA ALA A 309 9.53 4.87 -9.54
C ALA A 309 10.18 3.69 -10.27
N GLU A 310 11.03 2.95 -9.56
CA GLU A 310 11.50 1.66 -10.06
C GLU A 310 10.37 0.63 -9.93
N VAL A 311 10.09 -0.13 -10.99
CA VAL A 311 8.97 -1.08 -11.02
C VAL A 311 9.48 -2.52 -11.08
N HIS A 312 8.94 -3.39 -10.23
CA HIS A 312 9.18 -4.83 -10.25
C HIS A 312 7.88 -5.60 -10.42
N VAL A 313 7.86 -6.53 -11.36
CA VAL A 313 6.73 -7.44 -11.59
C VAL A 313 7.04 -8.78 -10.95
N THR A 314 6.16 -9.22 -10.05
CA THR A 314 6.37 -10.39 -9.21
C THR A 314 5.16 -11.31 -9.18
N ALA A 315 5.45 -12.58 -8.90
CA ALA A 315 4.50 -13.61 -8.57
C ALA A 315 4.79 -14.13 -7.16
N PHE A 316 3.77 -14.61 -6.44
CA PHE A 316 3.99 -15.21 -5.13
C PHE A 316 4.40 -16.69 -5.26
N ARG A 317 5.41 -17.10 -4.51
CA ARG A 317 5.78 -18.50 -4.33
C ARG A 317 5.71 -18.85 -2.83
N PRO A 318 5.11 -20.00 -2.47
CA PRO A 318 5.00 -20.36 -1.06
C PRO A 318 6.37 -20.75 -0.52
N ARG A 319 6.91 -19.95 0.40
CA ARG A 319 8.11 -20.29 1.15
C ARG A 319 7.70 -20.95 2.47
N PRO A 320 7.93 -22.26 2.65
CA PRO A 320 7.61 -22.92 3.90
C PRO A 320 8.52 -22.42 5.03
N LEU A 321 7.95 -22.21 6.22
CA LEU A 321 8.68 -21.80 7.43
C LEU A 321 9.21 -23.00 8.24
N GLY A 322 9.10 -24.20 7.69
CA GLY A 322 9.66 -25.45 8.19
C GLY A 322 10.08 -26.32 7.02
N ASP A 323 10.81 -27.41 7.30
CA ASP A 323 11.24 -28.34 6.25
C ASP A 323 10.04 -29.11 5.67
N VAL A 324 9.97 -29.20 4.35
CA VAL A 324 8.92 -29.93 3.62
C VAL A 324 9.51 -31.14 2.86
N SER A 325 10.84 -31.28 2.83
CA SER A 325 11.50 -32.32 2.04
C SER A 325 11.19 -33.71 2.56
N GLY A 326 10.80 -34.62 1.67
CA GLY A 326 10.43 -36.00 1.98
C GLY A 326 9.09 -36.15 2.72
N LYS A 327 8.33 -35.07 2.95
CA LYS A 327 7.04 -35.11 3.65
C LYS A 327 5.89 -35.22 2.66
N ARG A 328 4.89 -36.02 3.01
CA ARG A 328 3.57 -35.99 2.36
C ARG A 328 2.74 -34.89 2.98
N ILE A 329 2.31 -33.92 2.18
CA ILE A 329 1.66 -32.72 2.70
C ILE A 329 0.26 -32.49 2.14
N GLY A 330 -0.60 -31.93 2.98
CA GLY A 330 -1.80 -31.22 2.52
C GLY A 330 -1.49 -29.74 2.38
N LEU A 331 -1.85 -29.12 1.26
CA LEU A 331 -1.68 -27.68 1.02
C LEU A 331 -3.01 -26.95 1.18
N VAL A 332 -3.03 -25.93 2.04
CA VAL A 332 -4.22 -25.10 2.30
C VAL A 332 -3.90 -23.63 2.06
N MET A 333 -4.61 -23.01 1.13
CA MET A 333 -4.39 -21.61 0.74
C MET A 333 -5.72 -20.85 0.54
N THR A 334 -5.62 -19.53 0.45
CA THR A 334 -6.75 -18.64 0.19
C THR A 334 -7.09 -18.58 -1.30
N SER A 335 -6.09 -18.57 -2.18
CA SER A 335 -6.31 -18.52 -3.64
C SER A 335 -6.42 -19.93 -4.20
N LYS A 336 -7.54 -20.21 -4.87
CA LYS A 336 -7.72 -21.46 -5.60
C LYS A 336 -6.89 -21.49 -6.88
N GLU A 337 -6.74 -20.33 -7.53
CA GLU A 337 -6.02 -20.19 -8.80
C GLU A 337 -4.52 -20.44 -8.64
N ALA A 338 -3.94 -20.11 -7.48
CA ALA A 338 -2.52 -20.33 -7.20
C ALA A 338 -2.20 -21.72 -6.64
N LEU A 339 -3.19 -22.59 -6.37
CA LEU A 339 -2.96 -23.88 -5.69
C LEU A 339 -2.02 -24.78 -6.47
N GLU A 340 -2.27 -24.97 -7.76
CA GLU A 340 -1.49 -25.91 -8.58
C GLU A 340 -0.05 -25.45 -8.75
N SER A 341 0.18 -24.15 -9.01
CA SER A 341 1.53 -23.60 -9.10
C SER A 341 2.26 -23.65 -7.76
N SER A 342 1.54 -23.42 -6.66
CA SER A 342 2.06 -23.52 -5.30
C SER A 342 2.41 -24.97 -4.92
N ALA A 343 1.57 -25.93 -5.28
CA ALA A 343 1.82 -27.35 -5.09
C ALA A 343 3.08 -27.79 -5.85
N ARG A 344 3.16 -27.46 -7.14
CA ARG A 344 4.37 -27.73 -7.95
C ARG A 344 5.63 -27.09 -7.37
N HIS A 345 5.51 -25.90 -6.79
CA HIS A 345 6.65 -25.27 -6.13
C HIS A 345 7.08 -26.05 -4.88
N LEU A 346 6.16 -26.48 -4.02
CA LEU A 346 6.48 -27.30 -2.85
C LEU A 346 7.04 -28.68 -3.23
N GLU A 347 6.53 -29.30 -4.30
CA GLU A 347 7.08 -30.53 -4.88
C GLU A 347 8.53 -30.32 -5.37
N SER A 348 8.83 -29.15 -5.95
CA SER A 348 10.21 -28.80 -6.36
C SER A 348 11.17 -28.67 -5.17
N LEU A 349 10.65 -28.46 -3.95
CA LEU A 349 11.40 -28.45 -2.69
C LEU A 349 11.49 -29.85 -2.03
N GLY A 350 10.96 -30.89 -2.68
CA GLY A 350 11.03 -32.28 -2.23
C GLY A 350 9.82 -32.77 -1.44
N ALA A 351 8.72 -32.01 -1.38
CA ALA A 351 7.47 -32.48 -0.78
C ALA A 351 6.67 -33.38 -1.74
N GLU A 352 5.77 -34.21 -1.21
CA GLU A 352 4.73 -34.90 -1.97
C GLU A 352 3.36 -34.29 -1.61
N VAL A 353 2.74 -33.55 -2.52
CA VAL A 353 1.48 -32.85 -2.22
C VAL A 353 0.28 -33.76 -2.51
N LEU A 354 -0.32 -34.32 -1.46
CA LEU A 354 -1.41 -35.29 -1.57
C LEU A 354 -2.81 -34.66 -1.61
N HIS A 355 -2.98 -33.51 -0.94
CA HIS A 355 -4.28 -32.87 -0.80
C HIS A 355 -4.17 -31.36 -1.02
N LEU A 356 -5.20 -30.76 -1.60
CA LEU A 356 -5.26 -29.33 -1.90
C LEU A 356 -6.57 -28.75 -1.38
N SER A 357 -6.50 -27.58 -0.74
CA SER A 357 -7.68 -26.80 -0.37
C SER A 357 -7.48 -25.31 -0.64
N GLY A 358 -8.37 -24.75 -1.48
CA GLY A 358 -8.48 -23.30 -1.75
C GLY A 358 -9.57 -22.64 -0.90
N ASN A 359 -9.90 -23.24 0.24
CA ASN A 359 -11.03 -22.86 1.07
C ASN A 359 -10.61 -22.15 2.36
N LEU A 360 -9.36 -21.68 2.50
CA LEU A 360 -8.88 -21.09 3.75
C LEU A 360 -9.77 -19.95 4.26
N SER A 361 -10.32 -19.11 3.38
CA SER A 361 -11.24 -18.04 3.79
C SER A 361 -12.71 -18.48 3.99
N ARG A 362 -13.03 -19.77 3.81
CA ARG A 362 -14.38 -20.35 3.78
C ARG A 362 -14.47 -21.52 4.77
N ARG A 363 -14.54 -21.22 6.07
CA ARG A 363 -14.49 -22.20 7.17
C ARG A 363 -15.33 -23.46 6.97
N LYS A 364 -16.61 -23.34 6.56
CA LYS A 364 -17.48 -24.50 6.34
C LYS A 364 -16.93 -25.43 5.25
N ALA A 365 -16.53 -24.87 4.12
CA ALA A 365 -15.95 -25.65 3.02
C ALA A 365 -14.57 -26.21 3.38
N LEU A 366 -13.76 -25.45 4.13
CA LEU A 366 -12.45 -25.91 4.62
C LEU A 366 -12.59 -27.13 5.53
N LEU A 367 -13.58 -27.14 6.43
CA LEU A 367 -13.84 -28.29 7.30
C LEU A 367 -14.24 -29.54 6.51
N GLU A 368 -14.98 -29.39 5.42
CA GLU A 368 -15.30 -30.53 4.54
C GLU A 368 -14.05 -31.02 3.81
N ASP A 369 -13.22 -30.14 3.26
CA ASP A 369 -11.96 -30.54 2.61
C ASP A 369 -11.04 -31.31 3.58
N LEU A 370 -10.88 -30.82 4.81
CA LEU A 370 -10.04 -31.45 5.84
C LEU A 370 -10.52 -32.84 6.26
N LYS A 371 -11.79 -33.19 6.01
CA LYS A 371 -12.27 -34.57 6.22
C LYS A 371 -11.66 -35.54 5.23
N GLU A 372 -11.22 -35.10 4.06
CA GLU A 372 -10.61 -35.97 3.05
C GLU A 372 -9.09 -36.11 3.24
N PHE A 373 -8.47 -35.21 4.01
CA PHE A 373 -7.03 -35.20 4.22
C PHE A 373 -6.61 -36.44 5.03
N ARG A 374 -5.89 -37.36 4.37
CA ARG A 374 -5.41 -38.64 4.92
C ARG A 374 -4.01 -38.96 4.40
N GLY A 375 -3.23 -39.67 5.19
CA GLY A 375 -1.90 -40.13 4.79
C GLY A 375 -0.85 -39.03 4.65
N ILE A 376 -1.07 -37.88 5.30
CA ILE A 376 -0.12 -36.76 5.32
C ILE A 376 0.68 -36.74 6.61
N ASP A 377 1.92 -36.28 6.51
CA ASP A 377 2.84 -36.06 7.62
C ASP A 377 2.73 -34.61 8.14
N ALA A 378 2.44 -33.65 7.25
CA ALA A 378 2.26 -32.24 7.59
C ALA A 378 1.15 -31.55 6.79
N VAL A 379 0.66 -30.41 7.29
CA VAL A 379 -0.19 -29.48 6.55
C VAL A 379 0.56 -28.16 6.34
N ALA A 380 0.77 -27.81 5.07
CA ALA A 380 1.33 -26.53 4.66
C ALA A 380 0.20 -25.50 4.50
N VAL A 381 0.23 -24.40 5.25
CA VAL A 381 -0.89 -23.44 5.29
C VAL A 381 -0.45 -21.97 5.39
N GLU A 382 -1.09 -21.08 4.63
CA GLU A 382 -0.90 -19.63 4.79
C GLU A 382 -1.37 -19.14 6.16
N LEU A 383 -0.69 -18.18 6.79
CA LEU A 383 -1.16 -17.63 8.06
C LEU A 383 -2.38 -16.71 7.85
N LYS A 384 -3.55 -17.20 8.27
CA LYS A 384 -4.83 -16.46 8.36
C LYS A 384 -5.59 -16.90 9.60
N ALA A 385 -6.64 -16.17 9.97
CA ALA A 385 -7.48 -16.53 11.13
C ALA A 385 -7.94 -18.01 11.08
N ALA A 386 -8.44 -18.43 9.90
CA ALA A 386 -8.86 -19.81 9.62
C ALA A 386 -7.73 -20.85 9.69
N ALA A 387 -6.49 -20.44 9.43
CA ALA A 387 -5.33 -21.32 9.53
C ALA A 387 -5.07 -21.70 10.98
N VAL A 388 -5.30 -20.77 11.90
CA VAL A 388 -5.08 -21.00 13.33
C VAL A 388 -6.29 -21.70 13.95
N ASP A 389 -7.49 -21.14 13.84
CA ASP A 389 -8.66 -21.65 14.56
C ASP A 389 -9.20 -22.98 14.01
N VAL A 390 -9.01 -23.27 12.70
CA VAL A 390 -9.44 -24.51 12.03
C VAL A 390 -8.27 -25.44 11.72
N VAL A 391 -7.33 -25.03 10.86
CA VAL A 391 -6.30 -25.97 10.33
C VAL A 391 -5.33 -26.41 11.41
N THR A 392 -4.81 -25.47 12.19
CA THR A 392 -3.84 -25.76 13.26
C THR A 392 -4.47 -26.62 14.34
N ARG A 393 -5.69 -26.25 14.79
CA ARG A 393 -6.47 -27.08 15.73
C ARG A 393 -6.65 -28.51 15.22
N TRP A 394 -7.14 -28.65 13.97
CA TRP A 394 -7.39 -29.93 13.34
C TRP A 394 -6.12 -30.81 13.26
N ALA A 395 -4.98 -30.20 12.92
CA ALA A 395 -3.71 -30.87 12.75
C ALA A 395 -3.13 -31.34 14.09
N LEU A 396 -3.13 -30.46 15.11
CA LEU A 396 -2.63 -30.78 16.45
C LEU A 396 -3.44 -31.91 17.12
N GLU A 397 -4.76 -31.92 16.97
CA GLU A 397 -5.63 -33.02 17.45
C GLU A 397 -5.30 -34.39 16.83
N ARG A 398 -4.61 -34.40 15.69
CA ARG A 398 -4.28 -35.60 14.90
C ARG A 398 -2.79 -35.91 14.87
N GLY A 399 -1.96 -35.14 15.57
CA GLY A 399 -0.50 -35.28 15.52
C GLY A 399 0.08 -35.01 14.13
N VAL A 400 -0.60 -34.22 13.29
CA VAL A 400 -0.10 -33.77 11.99
C VAL A 400 0.68 -32.48 12.20
N GLU A 401 1.88 -32.39 11.64
CA GLU A 401 2.72 -31.19 11.75
C GLU A 401 2.08 -30.01 10.99
N VAL A 402 2.21 -28.80 11.53
CA VAL A 402 1.74 -27.57 10.87
C VAL A 402 2.94 -26.79 10.38
N ILE A 403 2.99 -26.55 9.06
CA ILE A 403 4.04 -25.76 8.42
C ILE A 403 3.39 -24.50 7.86
N TYR A 404 3.64 -23.36 8.49
CA TYR A 404 3.14 -22.09 7.95
C TYR A 404 3.91 -21.70 6.68
N LEU A 405 3.20 -21.06 5.76
CA LEU A 405 3.74 -20.55 4.51
C LEU A 405 3.85 -19.03 4.56
N ASP A 406 5.02 -18.52 4.16
CA ASP A 406 5.22 -17.15 3.74
C ASP A 406 4.98 -17.05 2.22
N ASN A 407 4.41 -15.93 1.76
CA ASN A 407 4.19 -15.69 0.35
C ASN A 407 5.36 -14.85 -0.20
N GLU A 408 6.38 -15.50 -0.75
CA GLU A 408 7.59 -14.84 -1.24
C GLU A 408 7.30 -14.13 -2.57
N PRO A 409 7.49 -12.79 -2.71
CA PRO A 409 7.43 -12.13 -4.00
C PRO A 409 8.68 -12.46 -4.82
N VAL A 410 8.50 -13.18 -5.92
CA VAL A 410 9.57 -13.58 -6.84
C VAL A 410 9.40 -12.84 -8.17
N ASN A 411 10.47 -12.22 -8.66
CA ASN A 411 10.47 -11.51 -9.94
C ASN A 411 10.14 -12.43 -11.12
N VAL A 412 9.27 -11.94 -12.01
CA VAL A 412 8.93 -12.57 -13.29
C VAL A 412 9.31 -11.69 -14.49
N ASP A 413 9.93 -10.54 -14.23
CA ASP A 413 10.42 -9.57 -15.22
C ASP A 413 11.95 -9.61 -15.42
N GLY A 414 12.63 -10.60 -14.84
CA GLY A 414 14.10 -10.71 -14.87
C GLY A 414 14.85 -9.69 -14.02
N LYS A 415 14.15 -8.85 -13.23
CA LYS A 415 14.77 -7.93 -12.27
C LYS A 415 15.04 -8.61 -10.93
N ASN A 416 15.64 -7.88 -9.99
CA ASN A 416 15.94 -8.36 -8.65
C ASN A 416 15.38 -7.41 -7.57
N LEU A 417 14.18 -7.74 -7.04
CA LEU A 417 13.53 -6.94 -6.01
C LEU A 417 14.36 -6.87 -4.72
N ARG A 418 15.09 -7.95 -4.37
CA ARG A 418 15.93 -7.99 -3.17
C ARG A 418 17.02 -6.93 -3.23
N GLU A 419 17.71 -6.82 -4.36
CA GLU A 419 18.75 -5.80 -4.56
C GLU A 419 18.19 -4.38 -4.52
N ALA A 420 17.02 -4.15 -5.12
CA ALA A 420 16.34 -2.86 -5.07
C ALA A 420 15.99 -2.46 -3.63
N VAL A 421 15.47 -3.40 -2.82
CA VAL A 421 15.18 -3.17 -1.39
C VAL A 421 16.46 -2.85 -0.60
N LEU A 422 17.54 -3.59 -0.81
CA LEU A 422 18.83 -3.32 -0.14
C LEU A 422 19.39 -1.95 -0.54
N ARG A 423 19.29 -1.56 -1.80
CA ARG A 423 19.69 -0.23 -2.28
C ARG A 423 18.85 0.87 -1.65
N LEU A 424 17.53 0.70 -1.60
CA LEU A 424 16.61 1.64 -0.95
C LEU A 424 16.94 1.81 0.54
N GLY A 425 17.17 0.69 1.24
CA GLY A 425 17.56 0.68 2.65
C GLY A 425 18.87 1.43 2.91
N ARG A 426 19.92 1.17 2.13
CA ARG A 426 21.20 1.90 2.25
C ARG A 426 21.05 3.39 2.02
N ASN A 427 20.24 3.80 1.04
CA ASN A 427 19.96 5.21 0.76
C ASN A 427 19.26 5.89 1.95
N VAL A 428 18.24 5.23 2.51
CA VAL A 428 17.49 5.75 3.68
C VAL A 428 18.38 5.86 4.92
N LEU A 429 19.21 4.86 5.19
CA LEU A 429 20.17 4.87 6.30
C LEU A 429 21.26 5.93 6.11
N GLY A 430 21.74 6.14 4.87
CA GLY A 430 22.81 7.10 4.54
C GLY A 430 22.40 8.57 4.65
N ARG A 431 21.17 8.94 4.25
CA ARG A 431 20.69 10.33 4.24
C ARG A 431 20.77 11.04 5.60
N ARG A 432 20.63 10.30 6.71
CA ARG A 432 20.73 10.86 8.07
C ARG A 432 22.16 11.02 8.59
N GLY A 433 23.13 10.32 7.99
CA GLY A 433 24.55 10.53 8.30
C GLY A 433 25.02 11.94 7.94
N ASP A 434 24.39 12.56 6.95
CA ASP A 434 24.71 13.91 6.48
C ASP A 434 23.90 15.01 7.20
N ASP A 435 22.65 14.76 7.60
CA ASP A 435 21.85 15.70 8.40
C ASP A 435 22.38 15.86 9.83
N ASN A 436 23.01 14.82 10.42
CA ASN A 436 23.68 14.92 11.73
C ASN A 436 25.09 15.56 11.66
N ARG A 437 25.58 15.89 10.46
CA ARG A 437 26.88 16.56 10.24
C ARG A 437 26.75 18.02 9.83
N ARG A 438 25.54 18.59 9.84
CA ARG A 438 25.27 20.00 9.52
C ARG A 438 24.78 20.78 10.72
#